data_AF-A0A9E5WMU2-F1
#
_entry.id   AF-A0A9E5WMU2-F1
#
_cell.length_a   1.000
_cell.length_b   1.000
_cell.length_c   1.000
_cell.angle_alpha   90.00
_cell.angle_beta   90.00
_cell.angle_gamma   90.00
#
_symmetry.space_group_name_H-M   'P 1'
#
loop_
_entity.id
_entity.type
_entity.pdbx_description
1 polymer ?
#
loop_
_entity_poly.entity_id
_entity_poly.type
_entity_poly.pdbx_seq_one_letter_code
_entity_poly.pdbx_strand_id
1 'polypeptide(L)'
;MAARASIYAAVLGAVVAGVGMIGDVEWSAQQAVAAQPAATTAFPAGVRDRLKREKGVAAILGLPVGDRGEFPVELAKASNLTIYFQSADTEQVEQVRQRAGAVGLLGRRIFVEVGGWQSVHLANDLADWVVVFPDASQKVPEKELLRVLRPEGVAWLPDRELQKPLPKGTDSWSHVYHGPDNNPLSSD
;
A
#
# COMPACT_ATOMS: atom_id res chain seq x y z
N MET A 1 -11.43 -42.84 -17.22
CA MET A 1 -10.99 -43.42 -15.94
C MET A 1 -10.72 -42.27 -14.99
N ALA A 2 -11.51 -42.20 -13.92
CA ALA A 2 -11.46 -41.15 -12.91
C ALA A 2 -10.30 -41.38 -11.93
N ALA A 3 -9.67 -40.30 -11.47
CA ALA A 3 -8.98 -40.28 -10.19
C ALA A 3 -9.08 -38.87 -9.58
N ARG A 4 -9.61 -38.84 -8.37
CA ARG A 4 -9.92 -37.69 -7.52
C ARG A 4 -8.67 -37.24 -6.74
N ALA A 5 -8.61 -35.97 -6.36
CA ALA A 5 -7.95 -35.55 -5.12
C ALA A 5 -8.80 -34.46 -4.45
N SER A 6 -9.28 -34.79 -3.25
CA SER A 6 -10.14 -34.01 -2.36
C SER A 6 -9.50 -32.72 -1.87
N ILE A 7 -10.30 -31.66 -1.74
CA ILE A 7 -10.03 -30.55 -0.82
C ILE A 7 -11.07 -30.63 0.31
N TYR A 8 -10.59 -30.84 1.53
CA TYR A 8 -11.36 -30.80 2.77
C TYR A 8 -11.62 -29.35 3.18
N ALA A 9 -12.88 -28.98 3.36
CA ALA A 9 -13.29 -27.86 4.18
C ALA A 9 -14.64 -28.21 4.82
N ALA A 10 -14.61 -28.90 5.97
CA ALA A 10 -15.77 -29.12 6.81
C ALA A 10 -15.74 -28.07 7.93
N VAL A 11 -16.57 -27.04 7.81
CA VAL A 11 -16.89 -26.13 8.90
C VAL A 11 -17.92 -26.83 9.78
N LEU A 12 -17.51 -27.15 11.01
CA LEU A 12 -18.38 -27.65 12.08
C LEU A 12 -19.34 -26.52 12.50
N GLY A 13 -20.59 -26.61 12.06
CA GLY A 13 -21.70 -25.86 12.63
C GLY A 13 -22.32 -26.66 13.78
N ALA A 14 -22.19 -26.16 15.00
CA ALA A 14 -22.97 -26.61 16.15
C ALA A 14 -23.87 -25.47 16.61
N VAL A 15 -25.18 -25.64 16.51
CA VAL A 15 -26.16 -24.84 17.26
C VAL A 15 -27.16 -25.81 17.87
N VAL A 16 -27.04 -26.00 19.18
CA VAL A 16 -28.01 -26.69 20.03
C VAL A 16 -29.14 -25.70 20.32
N ALA A 17 -30.38 -26.09 20.00
CA ALA A 17 -31.57 -25.35 20.38
C ALA A 17 -31.96 -25.69 21.82
N GLY A 18 -32.00 -24.68 22.70
CA GLY A 18 -32.54 -24.77 24.06
C GLY A 18 -33.50 -23.61 24.31
N VAL A 19 -34.77 -23.94 24.54
CA VAL A 19 -35.85 -23.02 24.94
C VAL A 19 -35.82 -22.86 26.46
N GLY A 20 -35.93 -21.62 26.97
CA GLY A 20 -36.12 -21.39 28.41
C GLY A 20 -36.04 -19.93 28.89
N MET A 21 -37.15 -19.22 28.79
CA MET A 21 -37.78 -18.36 29.83
C MET A 21 -37.00 -17.19 30.51
N ILE A 22 -37.56 -15.99 30.29
CA ILE A 22 -37.76 -14.85 31.23
C ILE A 22 -36.55 -13.97 31.59
N GLY A 23 -36.65 -12.68 31.26
CA GLY A 23 -35.91 -11.59 31.91
C GLY A 23 -35.49 -10.46 30.97
N ASP A 24 -36.16 -9.31 31.09
CA ASP A 24 -35.92 -8.07 30.34
C ASP A 24 -34.51 -7.50 30.52
N VAL A 25 -33.74 -7.39 29.43
CA VAL A 25 -32.68 -6.38 29.24
C VAL A 25 -32.61 -6.08 27.74
N GLU A 26 -33.09 -4.90 27.33
CA GLU A 26 -32.85 -4.36 26.00
C GLU A 26 -31.35 -4.08 25.82
N TRP A 27 -30.65 -5.00 25.16
CA TRP A 27 -29.35 -4.73 24.57
C TRP A 27 -29.53 -4.68 23.05
N SER A 28 -29.72 -3.47 22.51
CA SER A 28 -29.72 -3.21 21.08
C SER A 28 -28.30 -3.38 20.53
N ALA A 29 -27.90 -4.62 20.26
CA ALA A 29 -26.72 -4.92 19.45
C ALA A 29 -27.09 -4.66 17.98
N GLN A 30 -26.89 -3.43 17.53
CA GLN A 30 -26.85 -3.12 16.10
C GLN A 30 -25.74 -3.97 15.47
N GLN A 31 -26.13 -5.08 14.83
CA GLN A 31 -25.26 -5.80 13.92
C GLN A 31 -25.06 -4.91 12.70
N ALA A 32 -23.95 -4.17 12.67
CA ALA A 32 -23.44 -3.59 11.45
C ALA A 32 -23.05 -4.75 10.53
N VAL A 33 -23.89 -5.02 9.54
CA VAL A 33 -23.52 -5.82 8.37
C VAL A 33 -22.39 -5.05 7.69
N ALA A 34 -21.15 -5.38 8.04
CA ALA A 34 -19.97 -4.93 7.31
C ALA A 34 -20.05 -5.56 5.93
N ALA A 35 -20.58 -4.80 4.97
CA ALA A 35 -20.45 -5.10 3.56
C ALA A 35 -18.94 -5.20 3.27
N GLN A 36 -18.46 -6.43 3.06
CA GLN A 36 -17.15 -6.67 2.49
C GLN A 36 -17.10 -5.99 1.13
N PRO A 37 -16.20 -5.01 0.90
CA PRO A 37 -16.02 -4.53 -0.45
C PRO A 37 -15.35 -5.64 -1.25
N ALA A 38 -16.05 -6.06 -2.31
CA ALA A 38 -15.49 -6.91 -3.35
C ALA A 38 -14.12 -6.36 -3.78
N ALA A 39 -13.15 -7.27 -3.92
CA ALA A 39 -11.79 -6.97 -4.34
C ALA A 39 -11.81 -6.08 -5.60
N THR A 40 -11.63 -4.78 -5.40
CA THR A 40 -11.59 -3.82 -6.50
C THR A 40 -10.28 -4.07 -7.23
N THR A 41 -10.38 -4.64 -8.42
CA THR A 41 -9.24 -5.01 -9.28
C THR A 41 -8.56 -3.78 -9.90
N ALA A 42 -9.06 -2.58 -9.59
CA ALA A 42 -8.63 -1.32 -10.15
C ALA A 42 -7.89 -0.46 -9.12
N PHE A 43 -6.83 0.19 -9.57
CA PHE A 43 -6.20 1.30 -8.87
C PHE A 43 -7.26 2.35 -8.50
N PRO A 44 -7.27 2.91 -7.29
CA PRO A 44 -8.30 3.88 -6.91
C PRO A 44 -8.31 5.04 -7.90
N ALA A 45 -9.50 5.34 -8.44
CA ALA A 45 -9.66 6.37 -9.46
C ALA A 45 -9.11 7.72 -8.94
N GLY A 46 -8.26 8.38 -9.75
CA GLY A 46 -7.69 9.68 -9.42
C GLY A 46 -6.34 9.67 -8.68
N VAL A 47 -5.87 8.53 -8.15
CA VAL A 47 -4.54 8.46 -7.50
C VAL A 47 -3.43 8.79 -8.49
N ARG A 48 -3.57 8.33 -9.74
CA ARG A 48 -2.62 8.65 -10.82
C ARG A 48 -2.52 10.16 -11.02
N ASP A 49 -3.63 10.87 -10.99
CA ASP A 49 -3.66 12.32 -11.18
C ASP A 49 -3.14 13.08 -9.97
N ARG A 50 -3.34 12.55 -8.75
CA ARG A 50 -2.70 13.07 -7.53
C ARG A 50 -1.18 12.97 -7.66
N LEU A 51 -0.66 11.77 -7.94
CA LEU A 51 0.77 11.51 -8.09
C LEU A 51 1.46 12.35 -9.18
N LYS A 52 0.77 12.70 -10.27
CA LYS A 52 1.32 13.59 -11.32
C LYS A 52 1.76 14.95 -10.80
N ARG A 53 1.14 15.45 -9.73
CA ARG A 53 1.44 16.77 -9.15
C ARG A 53 2.53 16.71 -8.06
N GLU A 54 2.94 15.51 -7.67
CA GLU A 54 3.88 15.28 -6.59
C GLU A 54 5.32 15.17 -7.08
N LYS A 55 6.24 15.29 -6.12
CA LYS A 55 7.69 15.08 -6.26
C LYS A 55 8.17 14.15 -5.16
N GLY A 56 9.34 13.54 -5.35
CA GLY A 56 9.93 12.63 -4.36
C GLY A 56 9.98 11.19 -4.86
N VAL A 57 9.94 10.23 -3.93
CA VAL A 57 10.08 8.79 -4.24
C VAL A 57 8.73 8.10 -4.16
N ALA A 58 8.36 7.41 -5.24
CA ALA A 58 7.17 6.57 -5.30
C ALA A 58 7.56 5.10 -5.48
N ALA A 59 7.19 4.25 -4.54
CA ALA A 59 7.33 2.80 -4.66
C ALA A 59 6.09 2.21 -5.33
N ILE A 60 6.28 1.37 -6.34
CA ILE A 60 5.23 0.65 -7.05
C ILE A 60 5.45 -0.85 -6.83
N LEU A 61 4.47 -1.49 -6.20
CA LEU A 61 4.51 -2.91 -5.87
C LEU A 61 3.52 -3.67 -6.77
N GLY A 62 4.06 -4.45 -7.71
CA GLY A 62 3.30 -5.13 -8.76
C GLY A 62 2.80 -4.19 -9.87
N LEU A 63 1.96 -4.71 -10.76
CA LEU A 63 1.38 -3.96 -11.89
C LEU A 63 -0.16 -4.08 -11.92
N PRO A 64 -0.85 -3.13 -12.57
CA PRO A 64 -2.24 -3.32 -12.94
C PRO A 64 -2.42 -4.59 -13.80
N VAL A 65 -3.56 -5.25 -13.67
CA VAL A 65 -3.86 -6.46 -14.45
C VAL A 65 -3.81 -6.14 -15.95
N GLY A 66 -2.96 -6.86 -16.69
CA GLY A 66 -2.77 -6.68 -18.13
C GLY A 66 -1.82 -5.55 -18.54
N ASP A 67 -1.32 -4.76 -17.60
CA ASP A 67 -0.28 -3.76 -17.84
C ASP A 67 1.06 -4.47 -18.08
N ARG A 68 1.79 -4.01 -19.09
CA ARG A 68 3.08 -4.59 -19.49
C ARG A 68 4.26 -3.67 -19.16
N GLY A 69 4.17 -2.91 -18.07
CA GLY A 69 5.13 -1.89 -17.65
C GLY A 69 4.85 -0.49 -18.19
N GLU A 70 3.61 -0.20 -18.59
CA GLU A 70 3.19 1.11 -19.10
C GLU A 70 2.99 2.09 -17.95
N PHE A 71 2.28 1.66 -16.90
CA PHE A 71 2.01 2.49 -15.72
C PHE A 71 3.24 3.20 -15.12
N PRO A 72 4.34 2.51 -14.73
CA PRO A 72 5.51 3.18 -14.15
C PRO A 72 6.16 4.15 -15.13
N VAL A 73 6.22 3.81 -16.42
CA VAL A 73 6.84 4.67 -17.43
C VAL A 73 6.00 5.93 -17.67
N GLU A 74 4.69 5.79 -17.81
CA GLU A 74 3.80 6.93 -17.99
C GLU A 74 3.77 7.84 -16.75
N LEU A 75 3.81 7.25 -15.55
CA LEU A 75 3.88 8.03 -14.32
C LEU A 75 5.18 8.82 -14.22
N ALA A 76 6.32 8.21 -14.56
CA ALA A 76 7.61 8.90 -14.54
C ALA A 76 7.66 10.06 -15.54
N LYS A 77 7.03 9.89 -16.73
CA LYS A 77 6.96 10.95 -17.75
C LYS A 77 6.04 12.10 -17.34
N ALA A 78 4.96 11.80 -16.64
CA ALA A 78 3.93 12.78 -16.29
C ALA A 78 4.15 13.45 -14.92
N SER A 79 5.20 13.11 -14.19
CA SER A 79 5.46 13.60 -12.83
C SER A 79 6.95 13.91 -12.60
N ASN A 80 7.26 14.48 -11.43
CA ASN A 80 8.63 14.67 -10.96
C ASN A 80 9.06 13.57 -9.96
N LEU A 81 8.44 12.40 -10.03
CA LEU A 81 8.71 11.28 -9.13
C LEU A 81 9.89 10.43 -9.59
N THR A 82 10.73 10.03 -8.65
CA THR A 82 11.63 8.89 -8.81
C THR A 82 10.87 7.63 -8.44
N ILE A 83 10.77 6.71 -9.39
CA ILE A 83 9.99 5.49 -9.26
C ILE A 83 10.90 4.34 -8.87
N TYR A 84 10.53 3.67 -7.79
CA TYR A 84 11.04 2.37 -7.45
C TYR A 84 9.96 1.33 -7.75
N PHE A 85 10.26 0.33 -8.58
CA PHE A 85 9.36 -0.75 -8.93
C PHE A 85 9.89 -2.06 -8.38
N GLN A 86 9.02 -2.84 -7.73
CA GLN A 86 9.33 -4.17 -7.27
C GLN A 86 8.21 -5.14 -7.64
N SER A 87 8.59 -6.30 -8.19
CA SER A 87 7.68 -7.42 -8.37
C SER A 87 8.35 -8.76 -8.10
N ALA A 88 7.57 -9.73 -7.63
CA ALA A 88 8.00 -11.12 -7.51
C ALA A 88 7.95 -11.85 -8.87
N ASP A 89 7.23 -11.29 -9.84
CA ASP A 89 7.14 -11.83 -11.20
C ASP A 89 8.28 -11.25 -12.06
N THR A 90 9.19 -12.13 -12.46
CA THR A 90 10.35 -11.76 -13.28
C THR A 90 9.96 -11.32 -14.69
N GLU A 91 8.82 -11.77 -15.21
CA GLU A 91 8.32 -11.33 -16.51
C GLU A 91 7.89 -9.86 -16.44
N GLN A 92 7.13 -9.47 -15.41
CA GLN A 92 6.74 -8.08 -15.18
C GLN A 92 7.97 -7.18 -15.03
N VAL A 93 8.97 -7.61 -14.25
CA VAL A 93 10.22 -6.86 -14.06
C VAL A 93 10.94 -6.63 -15.39
N GLU A 94 11.06 -7.65 -16.22
CA GLU A 94 11.72 -7.55 -17.51
C GLU A 94 10.96 -6.63 -18.48
N GLN A 95 9.64 -6.73 -18.51
CA GLN A 95 8.78 -5.85 -19.31
C GLN A 95 8.95 -4.38 -18.90
N VAL A 96 9.00 -4.08 -17.60
CA VAL A 96 9.24 -2.71 -17.10
C VAL A 96 10.65 -2.24 -17.46
N ARG A 97 11.68 -3.10 -17.32
CA ARG A 97 13.06 -2.76 -17.68
C ARG A 97 13.19 -2.41 -19.16
N GLN A 98 12.65 -3.24 -20.04
CA GLN A 98 12.69 -3.01 -21.48
C GLN A 98 12.02 -1.69 -21.85
N ARG A 99 10.82 -1.42 -21.32
CA ARG A 99 10.10 -0.17 -21.60
C ARG A 99 10.80 1.05 -21.03
N ALA A 100 11.23 1.00 -19.77
CA ALA A 100 11.96 2.08 -19.13
C ALA A 100 13.30 2.36 -19.82
N GLY A 101 13.98 1.30 -20.30
CA GLY A 101 15.21 1.38 -21.06
C GLY A 101 15.00 2.04 -22.43
N ALA A 102 13.95 1.65 -23.15
CA ALA A 102 13.61 2.21 -24.46
C ALA A 102 13.35 3.73 -24.42
N VAL A 103 12.93 4.28 -23.26
CA VAL A 103 12.73 5.72 -23.06
C VAL A 103 13.87 6.40 -22.29
N GLY A 104 14.96 5.69 -21.97
CA GLY A 104 16.13 6.22 -21.27
C GLY A 104 15.87 6.61 -19.80
N LEU A 105 14.83 6.06 -19.17
CA LEU A 105 14.47 6.36 -17.78
C LEU A 105 14.98 5.31 -16.79
N LEU A 106 15.30 4.10 -17.26
CA LEU A 106 15.87 3.04 -16.42
C LEU A 106 17.19 3.48 -15.79
N GLY A 107 17.33 3.28 -14.48
CA GLY A 107 18.53 3.66 -13.69
C GLY A 107 18.69 5.16 -13.45
N ARG A 108 17.79 6.00 -13.97
CA ARG A 108 17.80 7.47 -13.77
C ARG A 108 16.60 7.94 -12.97
N ARG A 109 15.41 7.55 -13.43
CA ARG A 109 14.11 7.91 -12.85
C ARG A 109 13.31 6.69 -12.44
N ILE A 110 13.59 5.53 -13.02
CA ILE A 110 12.91 4.27 -12.75
C ILE A 110 13.97 3.23 -12.34
N PHE A 111 13.82 2.69 -11.14
CA PHE A 111 14.64 1.61 -10.59
C PHE A 111 13.76 0.38 -10.46
N VAL A 112 14.22 -0.78 -10.95
CA VAL A 112 13.37 -1.97 -11.11
C VAL A 112 14.07 -3.18 -10.50
N GLU A 113 13.47 -3.76 -9.48
CA GLU A 113 14.01 -4.90 -8.75
C GLU A 113 13.07 -6.10 -8.74
N VAL A 114 13.66 -7.29 -8.73
CA VAL A 114 12.95 -8.54 -8.42
C VAL A 114 12.94 -8.68 -6.90
N GLY A 115 11.78 -8.90 -6.30
CA GLY A 115 11.68 -9.05 -4.85
C GLY A 115 10.35 -9.64 -4.41
N GLY A 116 10.36 -10.36 -3.28
CA GLY A 116 9.15 -10.85 -2.63
C GLY A 116 8.34 -9.72 -2.00
N TRP A 117 7.26 -10.05 -1.32
CA TRP A 117 6.33 -9.04 -0.76
C TRP A 117 6.55 -8.79 0.74
N GLN A 118 7.34 -9.64 1.39
CA GLN A 118 7.64 -9.58 2.81
C GLN A 118 8.67 -8.50 3.14
N SER A 119 9.47 -8.10 2.15
CA SER A 119 10.49 -7.05 2.28
C SER A 119 10.53 -6.25 0.97
N VAL A 120 10.21 -4.97 1.07
CA VAL A 120 10.43 -3.98 0.01
C VAL A 120 11.89 -3.53 0.14
N HIS A 121 12.67 -3.59 -0.94
CA HIS A 121 14.11 -3.28 -0.88
C HIS A 121 14.39 -1.76 -0.85
N LEU A 122 13.63 -1.05 -0.03
CA LEU A 122 13.81 0.34 0.33
C LEU A 122 14.14 0.45 1.82
N ALA A 123 14.93 1.46 2.15
CA ALA A 123 15.23 1.82 3.52
C ALA A 123 13.96 2.26 4.28
N ASN A 124 14.08 2.40 5.59
CA ASN A 124 13.02 2.97 6.41
C ASN A 124 12.82 4.43 6.03
N ASP A 125 11.57 4.90 6.09
CA ASP A 125 11.22 6.32 5.96
C ASP A 125 11.64 7.00 4.64
N LEU A 126 11.75 6.23 3.55
CA LEU A 126 12.29 6.69 2.27
C LEU A 126 11.23 7.09 1.26
N ALA A 127 10.12 6.38 1.17
CA ALA A 127 9.11 6.62 0.14
C ALA A 127 8.09 7.66 0.60
N ASP A 128 7.85 8.69 -0.20
CA ASP A 128 6.73 9.61 -0.02
C ASP A 128 5.40 8.89 -0.30
N TRP A 129 5.41 8.03 -1.31
CA TRP A 129 4.23 7.35 -1.82
C TRP A 129 4.49 5.87 -2.05
N VAL A 130 3.53 5.02 -1.72
CA VAL A 130 3.54 3.61 -2.11
C VAL A 130 2.25 3.29 -2.85
N VAL A 131 2.36 2.63 -3.99
CA VAL A 131 1.23 2.14 -4.78
C VAL A 131 1.29 0.63 -4.79
N VAL A 132 0.23 -0.01 -4.30
CA VAL A 132 0.15 -1.47 -4.22
C VAL A 132 -0.95 -1.96 -5.17
N PHE A 133 -0.56 -2.77 -6.14
CA PHE A 133 -1.49 -3.38 -7.09
C PHE A 133 -2.02 -4.72 -6.58
N PRO A 134 -3.14 -5.24 -7.15
CA PRO A 134 -3.82 -6.45 -6.65
C PRO A 134 -2.91 -7.68 -6.48
N ASP A 135 -1.90 -7.85 -7.33
CA ASP A 135 -0.94 -8.97 -7.25
C ASP A 135 -0.14 -8.99 -5.93
N ALA A 136 0.04 -7.81 -5.33
CA ALA A 136 0.82 -7.56 -4.13
C ALA A 136 -0.04 -7.23 -2.90
N SER A 137 -1.26 -6.72 -3.07
CA SER A 137 -2.05 -6.11 -1.98
C SER A 137 -2.37 -7.03 -0.80
N GLN A 138 -2.59 -8.32 -1.06
CA GLN A 138 -2.85 -9.32 -0.02
C GLN A 138 -1.57 -9.95 0.56
N LYS A 139 -0.41 -9.66 -0.02
CA LYS A 139 0.87 -10.33 0.29
C LYS A 139 1.85 -9.40 1.00
N VAL A 140 1.76 -8.09 0.78
CA VAL A 140 2.60 -7.10 1.45
C VAL A 140 2.04 -6.79 2.83
N PRO A 141 2.80 -7.00 3.92
CA PRO A 141 2.31 -6.71 5.25
C PRO A 141 2.23 -5.20 5.49
N GLU A 142 1.18 -4.75 6.19
CA GLU A 142 0.96 -3.32 6.47
C GLU A 142 2.14 -2.67 7.22
N LYS A 143 2.75 -3.41 8.16
CA LYS A 143 3.96 -2.98 8.89
C LYS A 143 5.10 -2.62 7.94
N GLU A 144 5.23 -3.33 6.83
CA GLU A 144 6.28 -3.09 5.85
C GLU A 144 6.01 -1.82 5.03
N LEU A 145 4.75 -1.59 4.66
CA LEU A 145 4.34 -0.33 4.03
C LEU A 145 4.65 0.86 4.93
N LEU A 146 4.30 0.78 6.22
CA LEU A 146 4.58 1.82 7.21
C LEU A 146 6.08 1.98 7.51
N ARG A 147 6.87 0.91 7.37
CA ARG A 147 8.33 0.98 7.54
C ARG A 147 8.95 1.85 6.44
N VAL A 148 8.57 1.60 5.19
CA VAL A 148 9.17 2.25 4.01
C VAL A 148 8.66 3.67 3.81
N LEU A 149 7.40 3.94 4.16
CA LEU A 149 6.85 5.28 4.11
C LEU A 149 7.58 6.23 5.06
N ARG A 150 7.90 7.44 4.59
CA ARG A 150 8.27 8.56 5.46
C ARG A 150 7.11 8.96 6.38
N PRO A 151 7.34 9.71 7.45
CA PRO A 151 6.26 10.31 8.22
C PRO A 151 5.31 11.10 7.33
N GLU A 152 4.00 10.92 7.55
CA GLU A 152 2.88 11.45 6.77
C GLU A 152 2.77 10.94 5.32
N GLY A 153 3.69 10.09 4.88
CA GLY A 153 3.63 9.42 3.58
C GLY A 153 2.41 8.51 3.46
N VAL A 154 1.98 8.26 2.23
CA VAL A 154 0.73 7.55 1.93
C VAL A 154 0.98 6.32 1.06
N ALA A 155 0.42 5.19 1.47
CA ALA A 155 0.24 4.00 0.65
C ALA A 155 -1.19 3.92 0.14
N TRP A 156 -1.36 3.73 -1.18
CA TRP A 156 -2.63 3.40 -1.79
C TRP A 156 -2.69 1.91 -2.09
N LEU A 157 -3.63 1.23 -1.43
CA LEU A 157 -4.02 -0.14 -1.71
C LEU A 157 -5.31 -0.12 -2.55
N PRO A 158 -5.68 -1.24 -3.18
CA PRO A 158 -6.89 -1.29 -4.00
C PRO A 158 -8.19 -1.01 -3.21
N ASP A 159 -8.21 -1.33 -1.92
CA ASP A 159 -9.37 -1.21 -1.03
C ASP A 159 -9.33 0.02 -0.11
N ARG A 160 -8.14 0.58 0.16
CA ARG A 160 -7.98 1.67 1.14
C ARG A 160 -6.72 2.51 0.95
N GLU A 161 -6.71 3.67 1.59
CA GLU A 161 -5.53 4.51 1.79
C GLU A 161 -4.96 4.27 3.19
N LEU A 162 -3.64 4.18 3.30
CA LEU A 162 -2.91 4.02 4.55
C LEU A 162 -1.90 5.15 4.67
N GLN A 163 -2.01 5.97 5.70
CA GLN A 163 -1.06 7.04 5.96
C GLN A 163 -0.19 6.70 7.17
N LYS A 164 1.12 6.93 7.07
CA LYS A 164 2.01 6.80 8.23
C LYS A 164 1.79 7.95 9.20
N PRO A 165 1.47 7.69 10.49
CA PRO A 165 1.31 8.76 11.46
C PRO A 165 2.64 9.45 11.73
N LEU A 166 2.56 10.74 12.08
CA LEU A 166 3.71 11.47 12.60
C LEU A 166 4.14 10.84 13.94
N PRO A 167 5.44 10.59 14.17
CA PRO A 167 5.93 10.15 15.47
C PRO A 167 5.53 11.12 16.58
N LYS A 168 5.27 10.59 17.78
CA LYS A 168 5.05 11.43 18.97
C LYS A 168 6.34 12.12 19.35
N GLY A 169 6.26 13.38 19.78
CA GLY A 169 7.42 14.20 20.16
C GLY A 169 7.91 15.11 19.03
N THR A 170 7.67 14.75 17.76
CA THR A 170 8.10 15.56 16.63
C THR A 170 7.34 16.90 16.56
N ASP A 171 8.05 18.01 16.71
CA ASP A 171 7.54 19.36 16.52
C ASP A 171 7.91 19.96 15.15
N SER A 172 7.19 21.00 14.73
CA SER A 172 7.50 21.75 13.51
C SER A 172 8.29 23.00 13.86
N TRP A 173 9.51 23.10 13.33
CA TRP A 173 10.33 24.30 13.50
C TRP A 173 9.79 25.46 12.64
N SER A 174 9.17 26.46 13.28
CA SER A 174 8.56 27.59 12.55
C SER A 174 9.47 28.83 12.41
N HIS A 175 10.44 29.03 13.32
CA HIS A 175 11.30 30.21 13.41
C HIS A 175 12.65 29.85 14.06
N VAL A 176 13.70 30.67 13.86
CA VAL A 176 15.03 30.47 14.52
C VAL A 176 14.94 30.34 16.04
N TYR A 177 13.89 30.88 16.65
CA TYR A 177 13.61 30.74 18.07
C TYR A 177 12.26 30.06 18.26
N HIS A 178 12.24 29.01 19.06
CA HIS A 178 11.06 28.17 19.27
C HIS A 178 9.96 28.91 20.06
N GLY A 179 10.34 29.85 20.92
CA GLY A 179 9.42 30.64 21.74
C GLY A 179 9.99 32.01 22.15
N PRO A 180 9.23 32.81 22.91
CA PRO A 180 9.68 34.11 23.43
C PRO A 180 10.82 33.99 24.46
N ASP A 181 11.12 32.77 24.91
CA ASP A 181 12.28 32.40 25.72
C ASP A 181 13.59 32.38 24.93
N ASN A 182 13.53 32.65 23.62
CA ASN A 182 14.67 32.65 22.71
C ASN A 182 15.38 31.30 22.66
N ASN A 183 14.65 30.20 22.95
CA ASN A 183 15.22 28.86 22.99
C ASN A 183 15.55 28.38 21.55
N PRO A 184 16.83 28.10 21.24
CA PRO A 184 17.24 27.56 19.95
C PRO A 184 17.17 26.02 19.88
N LEU A 185 16.56 25.36 20.88
CA LEU A 185 16.35 23.92 20.92
C LEU A 185 14.88 23.57 20.64
N SER A 186 14.67 22.37 20.10
CA SER A 186 13.35 21.75 19.90
C SER A 186 12.70 21.39 21.25
N SER A 187 11.38 21.15 21.24
CA SER A 187 10.62 20.64 22.38
C SER A 187 10.40 19.11 22.36
N ASP A 188 10.99 18.42 21.37
CA ASP A 188 11.01 16.95 21.26
C ASP A 188 11.86 16.30 22.37
#